data_AF-A0A2G0VXB1-F1
#
_entry.id   AF-A0A2G0VXB1-F1
#
_cell.length_a   1.000
_cell.length_b   1.000
_cell.length_c   1.000
_cell.angle_alpha   90.00
_cell.angle_beta   90.00
_cell.angle_gamma   90.00
#
_symmetry.space_group_name_H-M   'P 1'
#
loop_
_entity.id
_entity.type
_entity.pdbx_description
1 polymer ?
#
loop_
_entity_poly.entity_id
_entity_poly.type
_entity_poly.pdbx_seq_one_letter_code
_entity_poly.pdbx_strand_id
1 'polypeptide(L)'
;MQRLAKPTDYVLTDVLGKPMYTIPWETRLCPGNPADDPQEGASLYNEFVLAQANGEQSRTPEQQVEDIIEWTLATPGEAARSLAVDLAAAYQGTYQFRIEDLEHWDPQTKAFRAHLIFHNQDLRSIGASQVMALRNRSTT
;
A
#
# COMPACT_ATOMS: atom_id res chain seq x y z
N MET A 1 -21.84 -13.92 6.70
CA MET A 1 -21.23 -15.22 7.04
C MET A 1 -19.92 -15.28 6.26
N GLN A 2 -18.78 -15.28 6.95
CA GLN A 2 -17.47 -15.29 6.30
C GLN A 2 -17.16 -16.70 5.80
N ARG A 3 -17.06 -16.85 4.48
CA ARG A 3 -16.78 -18.12 3.81
C ARG A 3 -15.32 -18.13 3.39
N LEU A 4 -14.60 -19.17 3.83
CA LEU A 4 -13.25 -19.45 3.34
C LEU A 4 -13.31 -20.04 1.92
N ALA A 5 -12.35 -19.68 1.09
CA ALA A 5 -12.17 -20.19 -0.26
C ALA A 5 -11.23 -21.40 -0.28
N LYS A 6 -11.53 -22.35 -1.15
CA LYS A 6 -10.61 -23.39 -1.60
C LYS A 6 -10.11 -23.05 -3.00
N PRO A 7 -8.96 -23.56 -3.44
CA PRO A 7 -8.46 -23.36 -4.80
C PRO A 7 -9.48 -23.78 -5.87
N THR A 8 -10.27 -24.83 -5.61
CA THR A 8 -11.32 -25.34 -6.51
C THR A 8 -12.55 -24.42 -6.64
N ASP A 9 -12.68 -23.44 -5.75
CA ASP A 9 -13.80 -22.48 -5.80
C ASP A 9 -13.55 -21.34 -6.79
N TYR A 10 -12.32 -21.19 -7.28
CA TYR A 10 -11.96 -20.16 -8.24
C TYR A 10 -12.45 -20.52 -9.65
N VAL A 11 -12.99 -19.52 -10.34
CA VAL A 11 -13.40 -19.63 -11.74
C VAL A 11 -12.61 -18.64 -12.58
N LEU A 12 -12.26 -19.04 -13.80
CA LEU A 12 -11.57 -18.17 -14.74
C LEU A 12 -12.58 -17.14 -15.28
N THR A 13 -12.29 -15.87 -15.08
CA THR A 13 -13.12 -14.73 -15.47
C THR A 13 -12.26 -13.73 -16.24
N ASP A 14 -12.83 -13.08 -17.26
CA ASP A 14 -12.16 -11.95 -17.90
C ASP A 14 -12.27 -10.71 -16.99
N VAL A 15 -11.12 -10.19 -16.58
CA VAL A 15 -11.01 -8.99 -15.76
C VAL A 15 -10.07 -8.02 -16.47
N LEU A 16 -10.62 -6.90 -16.92
CA LEU A 16 -9.91 -5.86 -17.68
C LEU A 16 -9.18 -6.41 -18.93
N GLY A 17 -9.79 -7.37 -19.64
CA GLY A 17 -9.24 -7.99 -20.85
C GLY A 17 -8.13 -9.01 -20.58
N LYS A 18 -7.98 -9.46 -19.33
CA LYS A 18 -7.07 -10.53 -18.93
C LYS A 18 -7.85 -11.66 -18.25
N PRO A 19 -7.59 -12.93 -18.62
CA PRO A 19 -8.17 -14.06 -17.90
C PRO A 19 -7.51 -14.18 -16.52
N MET A 20 -8.29 -14.02 -15.46
CA MET A 20 -7.84 -14.15 -14.07
C MET A 20 -8.78 -15.07 -13.29
N TYR A 21 -8.30 -15.69 -12.22
CA TYR A 21 -9.12 -16.52 -11.36
C TYR A 21 -9.84 -15.66 -10.32
N THR A 22 -11.16 -15.84 -10.20
CA THR A 22 -12.01 -15.08 -9.28
C THR A 22 -12.88 -15.98 -8.41
N ILE A 23 -13.23 -15.51 -7.23
CA ILE A 23 -14.20 -16.15 -6.33
C ILE A 23 -15.62 -15.67 -6.69
N PRO A 24 -16.55 -16.56 -7.10
CA PRO A 24 -17.87 -16.14 -7.60
C PRO A 24 -18.75 -15.39 -6.59
N TRP A 25 -18.58 -15.65 -5.30
CA TRP A 25 -19.39 -15.01 -4.25
C TRP A 25 -18.75 -13.74 -3.67
N GLU A 26 -17.49 -13.44 -4.01
CA GLU A 26 -16.81 -12.24 -3.55
C GLU A 26 -16.78 -11.23 -4.70
N THR A 27 -17.52 -10.14 -4.53
CA THR A 27 -17.65 -9.08 -5.53
C THR A 27 -16.60 -7.99 -5.37
N ARG A 28 -15.92 -7.94 -4.21
CA ARG A 28 -14.87 -6.97 -3.94
C ARG A 28 -13.55 -7.43 -4.55
N LEU A 29 -12.80 -6.45 -5.04
CA LEU A 29 -11.37 -6.62 -5.28
C LEU A 29 -10.67 -6.65 -3.91
N CYS A 30 -10.13 -7.80 -3.55
CA CYS A 30 -9.49 -8.00 -2.25
C CYS A 30 -8.25 -8.90 -2.41
N PRO A 31 -7.39 -9.01 -1.37
CA PRO A 31 -6.28 -9.94 -1.41
C PRO A 31 -6.76 -11.34 -1.82
N GLY A 32 -6.11 -11.91 -2.82
CA GLY A 32 -6.47 -13.21 -3.40
C GLY A 32 -7.62 -13.20 -4.41
N ASN A 33 -8.30 -12.09 -4.71
CA ASN A 33 -9.39 -12.04 -5.68
C ASN A 33 -9.43 -10.70 -6.46
N PRO A 34 -9.12 -10.68 -7.77
CA PRO A 34 -8.67 -11.79 -8.62
C PRO A 34 -7.25 -12.27 -8.30
N ALA A 35 -6.91 -13.49 -8.71
CA ALA A 35 -5.57 -14.08 -8.57
C ALA A 35 -5.12 -14.76 -9.88
N ASP A 36 -3.80 -14.81 -10.11
CA ASP A 36 -3.20 -15.57 -11.21
C ASP A 36 -3.14 -17.08 -10.89
N ASP A 37 -2.96 -17.42 -9.62
CA ASP A 37 -2.94 -18.80 -9.11
C ASP A 37 -4.04 -18.99 -8.04
N PRO A 38 -4.98 -19.94 -8.23
CA PRO A 38 -6.00 -20.27 -7.22
C PRO A 38 -5.44 -20.75 -5.88
N GLN A 39 -4.26 -21.38 -5.86
CA GLN A 39 -3.68 -21.89 -4.61
C GLN A 39 -3.21 -20.73 -3.73
N GLU A 40 -2.39 -19.84 -4.28
CA GLU A 40 -1.96 -18.60 -3.61
C GLU A 40 -3.16 -17.70 -3.28
N GLY A 41 -4.07 -17.52 -4.24
CA GLY A 41 -5.27 -16.71 -4.06
C GLY A 41 -6.12 -17.18 -2.88
N ALA A 42 -6.37 -18.49 -2.76
CA ALA A 42 -7.14 -19.04 -1.64
C ALA A 42 -6.49 -18.76 -0.28
N SER A 43 -5.16 -18.82 -0.18
CA SER A 43 -4.43 -18.50 1.05
C SER A 43 -4.64 -17.04 1.44
N LEU A 44 -4.35 -16.12 0.52
CA LEU A 44 -4.46 -14.68 0.73
C LEU A 44 -5.89 -14.23 1.05
N TYR A 45 -6.87 -14.77 0.35
CA TYR A 45 -8.28 -14.47 0.62
C TYR A 45 -8.71 -14.98 1.99
N ASN A 46 -8.30 -16.18 2.39
CA ASN A 46 -8.64 -16.73 3.69
C ASN A 46 -8.01 -15.93 4.84
N GLU A 47 -6.75 -15.51 4.70
CA GLU A 47 -6.09 -14.61 5.64
C GLU A 47 -6.85 -13.28 5.77
N PHE A 48 -7.24 -12.69 4.65
CA PHE A 48 -8.02 -11.44 4.62
C PHE A 48 -9.40 -11.58 5.28
N VAL A 49 -10.09 -12.70 5.05
CA VAL A 49 -11.40 -12.97 5.64
C VAL A 49 -11.29 -13.23 7.14
N LEU A 50 -10.25 -13.93 7.59
CA LEU A 50 -9.97 -14.18 9.01
C LEU A 50 -9.55 -12.91 9.75
N ALA A 51 -8.72 -12.06 9.14
CA ALA A 51 -8.36 -10.75 9.69
C ALA A 51 -9.62 -9.90 9.94
N GLN A 52 -10.50 -9.80 8.95
CA GLN A 52 -11.79 -9.12 9.13
C GLN A 52 -12.67 -9.78 10.20
N ALA A 53 -12.65 -11.11 10.32
CA ALA A 53 -13.37 -11.85 11.37
C ALA A 53 -12.93 -11.43 12.77
N ASN A 54 -11.63 -11.22 12.93
CA ASN A 54 -10.98 -10.80 14.16
C ASN A 54 -11.15 -9.30 14.44
N GLY A 55 -11.84 -8.56 13.56
CA GLY A 55 -12.03 -7.13 13.68
C GLY A 55 -10.83 -6.31 13.23
N GLU A 56 -9.83 -6.92 12.58
CA GLU A 56 -8.76 -6.18 11.92
C GLU A 56 -9.37 -5.46 10.71
N GLN A 57 -9.52 -4.14 10.84
CA GLN A 57 -9.91 -3.30 9.73
C GLN A 57 -8.69 -3.09 8.84
N SER A 58 -8.87 -3.28 7.52
CA SER A 58 -7.87 -2.85 6.56
C SER A 58 -7.58 -1.37 6.79
N ARG A 59 -6.30 -1.03 6.95
CA ARG A 59 -5.90 0.35 7.22
C ARG A 59 -6.44 1.26 6.13
N THR A 60 -7.05 2.36 6.54
CA THR A 60 -7.52 3.38 5.59
C THR A 60 -6.32 3.97 4.86
N PRO A 61 -6.51 4.57 3.68
CA PRO A 61 -5.40 5.19 2.95
C PRO A 61 -4.63 6.21 3.79
N GLU A 62 -5.32 6.97 4.65
CA GLU A 62 -4.71 7.93 5.56
C GLU A 62 -3.82 7.23 6.60
N GLN A 63 -4.29 6.10 7.16
CA GLN A 63 -3.50 5.29 8.10
C GLN A 63 -2.26 4.69 7.42
N GLN A 64 -2.36 4.29 6.15
CA GLN A 64 -1.21 3.78 5.39
C GLN A 64 -0.16 4.87 5.15
N VAL A 65 -0.58 6.10 4.86
CA VAL A 65 0.33 7.26 4.77
C VAL A 65 0.99 7.52 6.13
N GLU A 66 0.24 7.44 7.23
CA GLU A 66 0.78 7.59 8.58
C GLU A 66 1.83 6.52 8.92
N ASP A 67 1.56 5.25 8.59
CA ASP A 67 2.51 4.15 8.77
C ASP A 67 3.81 4.38 7.99
N ILE A 68 3.71 4.89 6.75
CA ILE A 68 4.88 5.21 5.93
C ILE A 68 5.71 6.31 6.59
N ILE A 69 5.07 7.35 7.13
CA ILE A 69 5.76 8.42 7.87
C ILE A 69 6.43 7.85 9.11
N GLU A 70 5.72 7.04 9.91
CA GLU A 70 6.26 6.42 11.12
C GLU A 70 7.47 5.52 10.79
N TRP A 71 7.34 4.65 9.79
CA TRP A 71 8.43 3.81 9.31
C TRP A 71 9.63 4.65 8.87
N THR A 72 9.37 5.73 8.14
CA THR A 72 10.41 6.64 7.63
C THR A 72 11.18 7.29 8.78
N LEU A 73 10.50 7.66 9.86
CA LEU A 73 11.11 8.28 11.05
C LEU A 73 11.86 7.27 11.92
N ALA A 74 11.33 6.06 12.08
CA ALA A 74 11.89 5.02 12.95
C ALA A 74 13.06 4.26 12.32
N THR A 75 13.03 4.05 11.00
CA THR A 75 14.01 3.19 10.31
C THR A 75 15.31 3.95 10.04
N PRO A 76 16.49 3.47 10.47
CA PRO A 76 17.77 4.10 10.14
C PRO A 76 18.18 3.87 8.68
N GLY A 77 19.08 4.70 8.17
CA GLY A 77 19.71 4.50 6.86
C GLY A 77 19.26 5.49 5.76
N GLU A 78 19.99 5.46 4.65
CA GLU A 78 19.88 6.43 3.56
C GLU A 78 18.53 6.36 2.83
N ALA A 79 17.97 5.16 2.64
CA ALA A 79 16.68 4.99 1.98
C ALA A 79 15.55 5.71 2.73
N ALA A 80 15.50 5.54 4.06
CA ALA A 80 14.54 6.24 4.92
C ALA A 80 14.83 7.75 4.99
N ARG A 81 16.10 8.17 5.00
CA ARG A 81 16.46 9.60 4.95
C ARG A 81 16.00 10.26 3.65
N SER A 82 16.25 9.63 2.51
CA SER A 82 15.79 10.08 1.19
C SER A 82 14.27 10.14 1.11
N LEU A 83 13.56 9.13 1.63
CA LEU A 83 12.10 9.16 1.70
C LEU A 83 11.59 10.32 2.58
N ALA A 84 12.28 10.64 3.68
CA ALA A 84 11.94 11.79 4.53
C ALA A 84 12.08 13.13 3.79
N VAL A 85 13.14 13.29 2.98
CA VAL A 85 13.34 14.47 2.11
C VAL A 85 12.14 14.63 1.17
N ASP A 86 11.76 13.55 0.49
CA ASP A 86 10.72 13.58 -0.53
C ASP A 86 9.33 13.81 0.07
N LEU A 87 9.04 13.22 1.23
CA LEU A 87 7.80 13.48 1.98
C LEU A 87 7.72 14.95 2.44
N ALA A 88 8.82 15.51 2.95
CA ALA A 88 8.85 16.92 3.35
C ALA A 88 8.68 17.86 2.15
N ALA A 89 9.28 17.54 1.00
CA ALA A 89 9.11 18.30 -0.23
C ALA A 89 7.70 18.16 -0.82
N ALA A 90 7.09 16.97 -0.72
CA ALA A 90 5.71 16.73 -1.14
C ALA A 90 4.71 17.56 -0.32
N TYR A 91 4.91 17.65 1.00
CA TYR A 91 4.14 18.54 1.87
C TYR A 91 4.25 20.01 1.44
N GLN A 92 5.46 20.46 1.10
CA GLN A 92 5.70 21.83 0.59
C GLN A 92 5.14 22.07 -0.82
N GLY A 93 4.69 21.02 -1.50
CA GLY A 93 4.22 21.08 -2.88
C GLY A 93 5.32 21.27 -3.91
N THR A 94 6.60 21.09 -3.53
CA THR A 94 7.76 21.20 -4.40
C THR A 94 8.17 19.88 -5.03
N TYR A 95 7.61 18.77 -4.53
CA TYR A 95 7.81 17.43 -5.06
C TYR A 95 6.46 16.70 -5.21
N GLN A 96 6.42 15.73 -6.12
CA GLN A 96 5.26 14.88 -6.33
C GLN A 96 5.76 13.47 -6.65
N PHE A 97 5.22 12.45 -5.97
CA PHE A 97 5.48 11.06 -6.32
C PHE A 97 4.80 10.73 -7.63
N ARG A 98 5.55 10.21 -8.61
CA ARG A 98 5.03 9.88 -9.93
C ARG A 98 5.40 8.46 -10.34
N ILE A 99 4.55 7.88 -11.18
CA ILE A 99 4.77 6.53 -11.69
C ILE A 99 5.97 6.45 -12.63
N GLU A 100 6.33 7.57 -13.29
CA GLU A 100 7.51 7.62 -14.17
C GLU A 100 8.83 7.41 -13.43
N ASP A 101 8.86 7.67 -12.12
CA ASP A 101 10.07 7.55 -11.30
C ASP A 101 10.25 6.14 -10.70
N LEU A 102 9.31 5.22 -10.95
CA LEU A 102 9.25 3.90 -10.32
C LEU A 102 10.56 3.09 -10.50
N GLU A 103 11.20 3.20 -11.66
CA GLU A 103 12.46 2.46 -11.95
C GLU A 103 13.66 3.00 -11.16
N HIS A 104 13.63 4.27 -10.76
CA HIS A 104 14.73 4.96 -10.09
C HIS A 104 14.66 4.87 -8.56
N TRP A 105 13.55 4.36 -8.02
CA TRP A 105 13.35 4.28 -6.58
C TRP A 105 14.10 3.12 -5.96
N ASP A 106 14.65 3.41 -4.77
CA ASP A 106 15.30 2.42 -3.93
C ASP A 106 14.33 1.26 -3.61
N PRO A 107 14.75 -0.01 -3.77
CA PRO A 107 13.89 -1.18 -3.57
C PRO A 107 13.19 -1.23 -2.20
N GLN A 108 13.85 -0.74 -1.14
CA GLN A 108 13.32 -0.74 0.22
C GLN A 108 12.15 0.23 0.39
N THR A 109 12.15 1.34 -0.37
CA THR A 109 11.11 2.38 -0.27
C THR A 109 10.15 2.38 -1.46
N LYS A 110 10.42 1.57 -2.49
CA LYS A 110 9.67 1.52 -3.73
C LYS A 110 8.17 1.28 -3.52
N ALA A 111 7.81 0.35 -2.65
CA ALA A 111 6.41 0.05 -2.34
C ALA A 111 5.70 1.24 -1.66
N PHE A 112 6.37 1.90 -0.71
CA PHE A 112 5.83 3.10 -0.05
C PHE A 112 5.64 4.23 -1.06
N ARG A 113 6.65 4.51 -1.87
CA ARG A 113 6.61 5.56 -2.89
C ARG A 113 5.52 5.30 -3.93
N ALA A 114 5.31 4.04 -4.33
CA ALA A 114 4.23 3.65 -5.24
C ALA A 114 2.85 3.92 -4.65
N HIS A 115 2.66 3.62 -3.36
CA HIS A 115 1.42 3.97 -2.66
C HIS A 115 1.21 5.49 -2.64
N LEU A 116 2.26 6.27 -2.34
CA LEU A 116 2.20 7.72 -2.24
C LEU A 116 1.86 8.45 -3.56
N ILE A 117 2.02 7.81 -4.73
CA ILE A 117 1.58 8.37 -6.03
C ILE A 117 0.11 8.79 -5.97
N PHE A 118 -0.73 7.97 -5.34
CA PHE A 118 -2.18 8.18 -5.25
C PHE A 118 -2.56 9.17 -4.14
N HIS A 119 -1.64 9.46 -3.22
CA HIS A 119 -1.89 10.24 -2.00
C HIS A 119 -1.15 11.59 -1.97
N ASN A 120 -0.64 12.06 -3.11
CA ASN A 120 0.07 13.34 -3.22
C ASN A 120 -0.74 14.55 -2.68
N GLN A 121 -2.07 14.53 -2.81
CA GLN A 121 -2.93 15.57 -2.25
C GLN A 121 -3.02 15.46 -0.73
N ASP A 122 -3.16 14.24 -0.22
CA ASP A 122 -3.28 13.94 1.21
C ASP A 122 -2.00 14.31 1.97
N LEU A 123 -0.83 14.21 1.33
CA LEU A 123 0.45 14.64 1.88
C LEU A 123 0.50 16.12 2.26
N ARG A 124 -0.35 16.98 1.69
CA ARG A 124 -0.44 18.40 2.08
C ARG A 124 -1.19 18.61 3.41
N SER A 125 -1.91 17.59 3.87
CA SER A 125 -2.70 17.62 5.10
C SER A 125 -1.95 17.03 6.31
N ILE A 126 -0.69 16.61 6.13
CA ILE A 126 0.15 16.07 7.22
C ILE A 126 0.28 17.12 8.34
N GLY A 127 0.23 16.65 9.59
CA GLY A 127 0.38 17.50 10.77
C GLY A 127 1.76 18.17 10.84
N ALA A 128 1.79 19.43 11.29
CA ALA A 128 3.03 20.22 11.37
C ALA A 128 4.14 19.53 12.19
N SER A 129 3.79 18.77 13.23
CA SER A 129 4.73 17.99 14.06
C SER A 129 5.45 16.90 13.24
N GLN A 130 4.71 16.15 12.42
CA GLN A 130 5.26 15.11 11.54
C GLN A 130 6.17 15.73 10.47
N VAL A 131 5.76 16.86 9.87
CA VAL A 131 6.60 17.59 8.90
C VAL A 131 7.92 18.03 9.52
N MET A 132 7.90 18.58 10.73
CA MET A 132 9.12 18.98 11.43
C MET A 132 10.03 17.78 11.71
N ALA A 133 9.47 16.64 12.12
CA ALA A 133 10.23 15.41 12.34
C ALA A 133 10.88 14.91 11.03
N LEU A 134 10.14 14.91 9.92
CA LEU A 134 10.65 14.54 8.59
C LEU A 134 11.78 15.48 8.15
N ARG A 135 11.62 16.79 8.35
CA ARG A 135 12.65 17.78 8.02
C ARG A 135 13.92 17.60 8.86
N ASN A 136 13.79 17.41 10.16
CA ASN A 136 14.96 17.14 11.02
C ASN A 136 15.70 15.88 10.56
N ARG A 137 14.94 14.83 10.22
CA ARG A 137 15.52 13.60 9.68
C ARG A 137 16.20 13.82 8.33
N SER A 138 15.64 14.64 7.46
CA SER A 138 16.24 14.93 6.14
C SER A 138 17.63 15.59 6.22
N THR A 139 17.93 16.30 7.31
CA THR A 139 19.19 17.03 7.53
C THR A 139 20.25 16.26 8.31
N THR A 140 19.92 15.09 8.86
CA THR A 140 20.81 14.28 9.71
C THR A 140 21.30 13.06 8.96
#